data_AF-A0A8T3VI41-F1
#
_entry.id   AF-A0A8T3VI41-F1
#
_cell.length_a   1.000
_cell.length_b   1.000
_cell.length_c   1.000
_cell.angle_alpha   90.00
_cell.angle_beta   90.00
_cell.angle_gamma   90.00
#
_symmetry.space_group_name_H-M   'P 1'
#
loop_
_entity.id
_entity.type
_entity.pdbx_description
1 polymer ?
#
loop_
_entity_poly.entity_id
_entity_poly.type
_entity_poly.pdbx_seq_one_letter_code
_entity_poly.pdbx_strand_id
1 'polypeptide(L)'
;MANDDIEKYEELLNLKNQIDSQIEDIKNNSDEKTLAKMKKIHNHLEKKGKFSSNNDIDEDLKSLHKINKHLSTYQRFKNAFSQDVDIDPGRLLGLTDGIFGMVMTLLIFGMALPEIELLTVGDFSAFLQSMLPTFGVTLVSFILLACFWIYHHEFIKVKSLNFPYLWINVFFLAAISFVPFTTTMIGSYSHFFLAEVLFGLNIFLTLLFFILMFWYAERKGFLERKISDAEKKYTYHTFFMIMGLTVVVNLLDFHVSGNFIYLFFLVPIISTIRDIRCKMKT
;
A
#
# COMPACT_ATOMS: atom_id res chain seq x y z
N MET A 1 25.22 -36.59 -39.48
CA MET A 1 26.02 -35.68 -38.64
C MET A 1 25.85 -34.25 -39.11
N ALA A 2 26.25 -33.85 -40.32
CA ALA A 2 26.10 -32.46 -40.78
C ALA A 2 24.65 -31.90 -40.79
N ASN A 3 23.63 -32.72 -41.08
CA ASN A 3 22.24 -32.23 -41.16
C ASN A 3 21.60 -31.92 -39.78
N ASP A 4 21.98 -32.69 -38.75
CA ASP A 4 21.48 -32.52 -37.37
C ASP A 4 22.13 -31.28 -36.71
N ASP A 5 23.41 -31.04 -36.99
CA ASP A 5 24.13 -29.85 -36.51
C ASP A 5 23.60 -28.56 -37.15
N ILE A 6 23.20 -28.60 -38.43
CA ILE A 6 22.55 -27.47 -39.13
C ILE A 6 21.18 -27.17 -38.52
N GLU A 7 20.37 -28.20 -38.26
CA GLU A 7 19.03 -28.07 -37.68
C GLU A 7 19.10 -27.46 -36.25
N LYS A 8 20.03 -27.94 -35.42
CA LYS A 8 20.27 -27.35 -34.08
C LYS A 8 20.75 -25.91 -34.15
N TYR A 9 21.59 -25.56 -35.13
CA TYR A 9 22.05 -24.19 -35.30
C TYR A 9 20.93 -23.25 -35.75
N GLU A 10 20.05 -23.69 -36.65
CA GLU A 10 18.83 -22.96 -37.04
C GLU A 10 17.88 -22.76 -35.85
N GLU A 11 17.67 -23.80 -35.03
CA GLU A 11 16.86 -23.71 -33.82
C GLU A 11 17.45 -22.69 -32.84
N LEU A 12 18.77 -22.73 -32.62
CA LEU A 12 19.49 -21.79 -31.75
C LEU A 12 19.31 -20.35 -32.23
N LEU A 13 19.46 -20.11 -33.54
CA LEU A 13 19.30 -18.79 -34.14
C LEU A 13 17.85 -18.26 -33.98
N ASN A 14 16.85 -19.11 -34.23
CA ASN A 14 15.44 -18.76 -34.10
C ASN A 14 15.08 -18.42 -32.65
N LEU A 15 15.52 -19.26 -31.70
CA LEU A 15 15.28 -19.06 -30.28
C LEU A 15 15.95 -17.78 -29.76
N LYS A 16 17.15 -17.47 -30.24
CA LYS A 16 17.84 -16.21 -29.92
C LYS A 16 17.04 -15.01 -30.41
N ASN A 17 16.57 -15.02 -31.65
CA ASN A 17 15.75 -13.95 -32.21
C ASN A 17 14.43 -13.75 -31.43
N GLN A 18 13.77 -14.84 -31.02
CA GLN A 18 12.58 -14.77 -30.17
C GLN A 18 12.88 -14.13 -28.80
N ILE A 19 13.99 -14.52 -28.16
CA ILE A 19 14.40 -13.96 -26.87
C ILE A 19 14.73 -12.47 -27.01
N ASP A 20 15.46 -12.08 -28.06
CA ASP A 20 15.82 -10.68 -28.30
C ASP A 20 14.58 -9.81 -28.53
N SER A 21 13.62 -10.30 -29.32
CA SER A 21 12.32 -9.63 -29.50
C SER A 21 11.55 -9.48 -28.17
N GLN A 22 11.48 -10.54 -27.35
CA GLN A 22 10.83 -10.45 -26.03
C GLN A 22 11.54 -9.47 -25.09
N ILE A 23 12.88 -9.42 -25.12
CA ILE A 23 13.68 -8.48 -24.33
C ILE A 23 13.40 -7.04 -24.77
N GLU A 24 13.26 -6.79 -26.07
CA GLU A 24 12.98 -5.46 -26.62
C GLU A 24 11.58 -4.98 -26.25
N ASP A 25 10.56 -5.84 -26.35
CA ASP A 25 9.19 -5.56 -25.87
C ASP A 25 9.16 -5.24 -24.37
N ILE A 26 9.95 -5.96 -23.57
CA ILE A 26 10.07 -5.67 -22.15
C ILE A 26 10.75 -4.33 -21.94
N LYS A 27 11.85 -4.04 -22.63
CA LYS A 27 12.61 -2.77 -22.50
C LYS A 27 11.71 -1.55 -22.76
N ASN A 28 10.86 -1.61 -23.77
CA ASN A 28 9.99 -0.49 -24.15
C ASN A 28 8.89 -0.19 -23.11
N ASN A 29 8.58 -1.15 -22.23
CA ASN A 29 7.45 -1.07 -21.29
C ASN A 29 7.83 -1.37 -19.83
N SER A 30 9.07 -1.11 -19.41
CA SER A 30 9.51 -1.44 -18.04
C SER A 30 10.37 -0.37 -17.37
N ASP A 31 10.44 -0.46 -16.05
CA ASP A 31 11.20 0.43 -15.19
C ASP A 31 12.72 0.19 -15.32
N GLU A 32 13.51 1.22 -14.96
CA GLU A 32 14.97 1.25 -15.13
C GLU A 32 15.70 0.04 -14.51
N LYS A 33 15.20 -0.48 -13.38
CA LYS A 33 15.73 -1.70 -12.73
C LYS A 33 15.50 -2.95 -13.56
N THR A 34 14.31 -3.10 -14.15
CA THR A 34 14.01 -4.20 -15.07
C THR A 34 14.85 -4.08 -16.33
N LEU A 35 15.03 -2.86 -16.84
CA LEU A 35 15.90 -2.57 -17.98
C LEU A 35 17.35 -3.01 -17.74
N ALA A 36 17.90 -2.75 -16.54
CA ALA A 36 19.25 -3.15 -16.17
C ALA A 36 19.41 -4.68 -16.07
N LYS A 37 18.42 -5.40 -15.54
CA LYS A 37 18.42 -6.87 -15.53
C LYS A 37 18.33 -7.44 -16.94
N MET A 38 17.45 -6.89 -17.78
CA MET A 38 17.29 -7.32 -19.18
C MET A 38 18.55 -7.04 -20.02
N LYS A 39 19.23 -5.91 -19.79
CA LYS A 39 20.55 -5.62 -20.40
C LYS A 39 21.62 -6.65 -20.00
N LYS A 40 21.66 -7.08 -18.73
CA LYS A 40 22.59 -8.15 -18.30
C LYS A 40 22.32 -9.47 -19.00
N ILE A 41 21.04 -9.83 -19.17
CA ILE A 41 20.64 -11.05 -19.88
C ILE A 41 21.05 -10.95 -21.36
N HIS A 42 20.72 -9.85 -22.04
CA HIS A 42 21.10 -9.62 -23.44
C HIS A 42 22.63 -9.67 -23.65
N ASN A 43 23.42 -9.01 -22.80
CA ASN A 43 24.89 -9.07 -22.88
C ASN A 43 25.44 -10.49 -22.62
N HIS A 44 24.76 -11.30 -21.80
CA HIS A 44 25.13 -12.70 -21.57
C HIS A 44 24.84 -13.56 -22.80
N LEU A 45 23.71 -13.33 -23.47
CA LEU A 45 23.33 -13.99 -24.72
C LEU A 45 24.29 -13.64 -25.87
N GLU A 46 24.72 -12.39 -25.95
CA GLU A 46 25.66 -11.91 -26.98
C GLU A 46 27.06 -12.54 -26.82
N LYS A 47 27.50 -12.81 -25.58
CA LYS A 47 28.76 -13.50 -25.30
C LYS A 47 28.75 -14.98 -25.68
N LYS A 48 27.63 -15.68 -25.48
CA LYS A 48 27.51 -17.12 -25.81
C LYS A 48 27.54 -17.38 -27.31
N GLY A 49 26.90 -16.53 -28.11
CA GLY A 49 26.90 -16.67 -29.58
C GLY A 49 28.26 -16.51 -30.29
N LYS A 50 29.39 -16.34 -29.57
CA LYS A 50 30.75 -16.24 -30.13
C LYS A 50 31.60 -17.50 -29.97
N PHE A 51 31.15 -18.50 -29.20
CA PHE A 51 31.86 -19.77 -29.01
C PHE A 51 31.00 -20.89 -29.58
N SER A 52 31.38 -21.46 -30.73
CA SER A 52 30.65 -22.60 -31.31
C SER A 52 31.64 -23.71 -31.65
N SER A 53 31.79 -24.62 -30.69
CA SER A 53 32.19 -26.02 -30.89
C SER A 53 30.93 -26.89 -30.76
N ASN A 54 30.83 -28.02 -31.47
CA ASN A 54 29.63 -28.88 -31.49
C ASN A 54 29.14 -29.33 -30.08
N ASN A 55 30.04 -29.48 -29.09
CA ASN A 55 29.63 -29.80 -27.71
C ASN A 55 29.01 -28.61 -26.96
N ASP A 56 29.27 -27.37 -27.39
CA ASP A 56 28.73 -26.15 -26.76
C ASP A 56 27.30 -25.84 -27.23
N ILE A 57 26.91 -26.31 -28.42
CA ILE A 57 25.60 -26.01 -29.03
C ILE A 57 24.46 -26.56 -28.19
N ASP A 58 24.54 -27.82 -27.73
CA ASP A 58 23.49 -28.44 -26.91
C ASP A 58 23.37 -27.79 -25.52
N GLU A 59 24.48 -27.34 -24.93
CA GLU A 59 24.49 -26.62 -23.65
C GLU A 59 23.89 -25.21 -23.79
N ASP A 60 24.23 -24.53 -24.90
CA ASP A 60 23.66 -23.24 -25.23
C ASP A 60 22.16 -23.34 -25.50
N LEU A 61 21.70 -24.33 -26.27
CA LEU A 61 20.28 -24.59 -26.55
C LEU A 61 19.48 -24.82 -25.25
N LYS A 62 20.00 -25.63 -24.33
CA LYS A 62 19.39 -25.84 -23.00
C LYS A 62 19.31 -24.53 -22.20
N SER A 63 20.37 -23.73 -22.22
CA SER A 63 20.41 -22.46 -21.50
C SER A 63 19.43 -21.43 -22.08
N LEU A 64 19.31 -21.35 -23.40
CA LEU A 64 18.38 -20.48 -24.11
C LEU A 64 16.93 -20.91 -23.88
N HIS A 65 16.64 -22.21 -23.91
CA HIS A 65 15.31 -22.74 -23.57
C HIS A 65 14.91 -22.36 -22.14
N LYS A 66 15.83 -22.45 -21.18
CA LYS A 66 15.60 -22.04 -19.80
C LYS A 66 15.31 -20.54 -19.71
N ILE A 67 16.07 -19.70 -20.41
CA ILE A 67 15.87 -18.25 -20.46
C ILE A 67 14.52 -17.89 -21.09
N ASN A 68 14.19 -18.47 -22.25
CA ASN A 68 12.91 -18.25 -22.93
C ASN A 68 11.72 -18.69 -22.06
N LYS A 69 11.82 -19.84 -21.37
CA LYS A 69 10.80 -20.28 -20.41
C LYS A 69 10.60 -19.29 -19.27
N HIS A 70 11.68 -18.73 -18.72
CA HIS A 70 11.58 -17.73 -17.66
C HIS A 70 11.00 -16.39 -18.16
N LEU A 71 11.42 -15.92 -19.34
CA LEU A 71 10.91 -14.68 -19.96
C LEU A 71 9.43 -14.79 -20.30
N SER A 72 9.02 -15.86 -20.98
CA SER A 72 7.61 -16.11 -21.30
C SER A 72 6.74 -16.25 -20.04
N THR A 73 7.24 -16.90 -18.99
CA THR A 73 6.55 -16.96 -17.69
C THR A 73 6.41 -15.56 -17.08
N TYR A 74 7.48 -14.77 -17.06
CA TYR A 74 7.46 -13.39 -16.57
C TYR A 74 6.46 -12.52 -17.36
N GLN A 75 6.46 -12.60 -18.69
CA GLN A 75 5.51 -11.86 -19.53
C GLN A 75 4.06 -12.29 -19.25
N ARG A 76 3.78 -13.58 -19.09
CA ARG A 76 2.44 -14.06 -18.73
C ARG A 76 1.97 -13.50 -17.39
N PHE A 77 2.83 -13.54 -16.36
CA PHE A 77 2.52 -12.94 -15.07
C PHE A 77 2.32 -11.42 -15.16
N LYS A 78 3.23 -10.71 -15.85
CA LYS A 78 3.13 -9.26 -16.05
C LYS A 78 1.83 -8.89 -16.74
N ASN A 79 1.45 -9.62 -17.79
CA ASN A 79 0.22 -9.36 -18.53
C ASN A 79 -1.02 -9.63 -17.67
N ALA A 80 -1.03 -10.73 -16.90
CA ALA A 80 -2.13 -11.04 -15.98
C ALA A 80 -2.34 -9.95 -14.90
N PHE A 81 -1.25 -9.37 -14.39
CA PHE A 81 -1.32 -8.31 -13.37
C PHE A 81 -1.48 -6.89 -13.95
N SER A 82 -1.19 -6.69 -15.23
CA SER A 82 -1.31 -5.39 -15.90
C SER A 82 -2.62 -5.23 -16.65
N GLN A 83 -3.41 -6.30 -16.77
CA GLN A 83 -4.70 -6.26 -17.43
C GLN A 83 -5.66 -5.43 -16.58
N ASP A 84 -6.29 -4.45 -17.22
CA ASP A 84 -7.38 -3.70 -16.61
C ASP A 84 -8.55 -4.65 -16.38
N VAL A 85 -9.17 -4.48 -15.21
CA VAL A 85 -10.32 -5.27 -14.78
C VAL A 85 -11.58 -4.51 -15.15
N ASP A 86 -12.54 -5.20 -15.75
CA ASP A 86 -13.86 -4.66 -16.08
C ASP A 86 -14.76 -4.61 -14.84
N ILE A 87 -14.35 -3.80 -13.86
CA ILE A 87 -15.13 -3.45 -12.68
C ILE A 87 -15.29 -1.94 -12.67
N ASP A 88 -16.53 -1.49 -12.53
CA ASP A 88 -16.83 -0.07 -12.34
C ASP A 88 -16.11 0.48 -11.09
N PRO A 89 -15.23 1.49 -11.23
CA PRO A 89 -14.59 2.18 -10.12
C PRO A 89 -15.55 2.65 -9.04
N GLY A 90 -16.79 3.02 -9.43
CA GLY A 90 -17.85 3.42 -8.50
C GLY A 90 -18.20 2.33 -7.47
N ARG A 91 -18.14 1.05 -7.85
CA ARG A 91 -18.41 -0.07 -6.91
C ARG A 91 -17.33 -0.23 -5.87
N LEU A 92 -16.06 -0.03 -6.24
CA LEU A 92 -14.94 -0.05 -5.31
C LEU A 92 -15.02 1.12 -4.32
N LEU A 93 -15.39 2.31 -4.82
CA LEU A 93 -15.61 3.49 -3.99
C LEU A 93 -16.77 3.26 -3.02
N GLY A 94 -17.90 2.72 -3.50
CA GLY A 94 -19.05 2.38 -2.64
C GLY A 94 -18.74 1.34 -1.56
N LEU A 95 -17.94 0.32 -1.87
CA LEU A 95 -17.44 -0.63 -0.85
C LEU A 95 -16.59 0.06 0.20
N THR A 96 -15.70 0.96 -0.24
CA THR A 96 -14.82 1.72 0.64
C THR A 96 -15.62 2.62 1.57
N ASP A 97 -16.57 3.38 1.03
CA ASP A 97 -17.48 4.24 1.80
C ASP A 97 -18.30 3.44 2.82
N GLY A 98 -18.82 2.27 2.40
CA GLY A 98 -19.57 1.37 3.28
C GLY A 98 -18.74 0.88 4.47
N ILE A 99 -17.48 0.48 4.24
CA ILE A 99 -16.58 0.05 5.31
C ILE A 99 -16.20 1.21 6.22
N PHE A 100 -15.86 2.38 5.67
CA PHE A 100 -15.57 3.57 6.48
C PHE A 100 -16.74 3.93 7.40
N GLY A 101 -17.97 3.96 6.87
CA GLY A 101 -19.18 4.21 7.65
C GLY A 101 -19.40 3.17 8.76
N MET A 102 -19.23 1.88 8.43
CA MET A 102 -19.37 0.80 9.41
C MET A 102 -18.30 0.87 10.52
N VAL A 103 -17.05 1.09 10.17
CA VAL A 103 -15.93 1.16 11.12
C VAL A 103 -16.04 2.40 12.02
N MET A 104 -16.44 3.54 11.47
CA MET A 104 -16.68 4.77 12.25
C MET A 104 -17.82 4.60 13.26
N THR A 105 -18.87 3.84 12.93
CA THR A 105 -19.94 3.55 13.89
C THR A 105 -19.49 2.55 14.97
N LEU A 106 -18.70 1.53 14.60
CA LEU A 106 -18.14 0.55 15.55
C LEU A 106 -17.26 1.18 16.64
N LEU A 107 -16.58 2.29 16.35
CA LEU A 107 -15.80 3.02 17.35
C LEU A 107 -16.66 3.44 18.55
N ILE A 108 -17.89 3.92 18.30
CA ILE A 108 -18.80 4.34 19.37
C ILE A 108 -19.26 3.13 20.18
N PHE A 109 -19.50 1.99 19.53
CA PHE A 109 -19.85 0.74 20.22
C PHE A 109 -18.71 0.17 21.07
N GLY A 110 -17.46 0.58 20.82
CA GLY A 110 -16.30 0.21 21.64
C GLY A 110 -16.31 0.80 23.05
N MET A 111 -17.19 1.77 23.33
CA MET A 111 -17.36 2.36 24.66
C MET A 111 -18.33 1.52 25.49
N ALA A 112 -17.78 0.62 26.31
CA ALA A 112 -18.58 -0.25 27.17
C ALA A 112 -19.25 0.54 28.30
N LEU A 113 -20.54 0.23 28.53
CA LEU A 113 -21.25 0.60 29.75
C LEU A 113 -20.77 -0.28 30.91
N PRO A 114 -20.91 0.17 32.16
CA PRO A 114 -20.48 -0.63 33.30
C PRO A 114 -21.42 -1.82 33.46
N GLU A 115 -20.86 -3.00 33.74
CA GLU A 115 -21.64 -4.22 33.98
C GLU A 115 -22.32 -4.24 35.35
N ILE A 116 -21.88 -3.35 36.26
CA ILE A 116 -22.39 -3.24 37.62
C ILE A 116 -23.44 -2.13 37.69
N GLU A 117 -24.53 -2.37 38.43
CA GLU A 117 -25.54 -1.35 38.68
C GLU A 117 -24.94 -0.14 39.41
N LEU A 118 -25.12 1.05 38.82
CA LEU A 118 -24.75 2.32 39.42
C LEU A 118 -25.88 2.76 40.36
N LEU A 119 -25.68 2.55 41.66
CA LEU A 119 -26.73 2.72 42.68
C LEU A 119 -26.90 4.17 43.15
N THR A 120 -25.89 5.04 42.93
CA THR A 120 -25.95 6.45 43.32
C THR A 120 -25.55 7.39 42.19
N VAL A 121 -25.98 8.66 42.29
CA VAL A 121 -25.54 9.74 41.38
C VAL A 121 -24.02 9.95 41.46
N GLY A 122 -23.42 9.71 42.62
CA GLY A 122 -21.96 9.77 42.81
C GLY A 122 -21.24 8.70 42.00
N ASP A 123 -21.73 7.45 42.03
CA ASP A 123 -21.17 6.34 41.26
C ASP A 123 -21.29 6.60 39.75
N PHE A 124 -22.42 7.14 39.30
CA PHE A 124 -22.62 7.52 37.90
C PHE A 124 -21.67 8.64 37.45
N SER A 125 -21.47 9.66 38.28
CA SER A 125 -20.51 10.74 37.98
C SER A 125 -19.07 10.23 37.94
N ALA A 126 -18.69 9.35 38.86
CA ALA A 126 -17.35 8.76 38.88
C ALA A 126 -17.11 7.89 37.63
N PHE A 127 -18.12 7.13 37.23
CA PHE A 127 -18.09 6.35 35.99
C PHE A 127 -17.89 7.25 34.76
N LEU A 128 -18.65 8.34 34.61
CA LEU A 128 -18.47 9.27 33.49
C LEU A 128 -17.06 9.87 33.43
N GLN A 129 -16.48 10.21 34.59
CA GLN A 129 -15.10 10.70 34.65
C GLN A 129 -14.10 9.61 34.22
N SER A 130 -14.33 8.36 34.61
CA SER A 130 -13.48 7.23 34.22
C SER A 130 -13.55 6.90 32.71
N MET A 131 -14.67 7.22 32.03
CA MET A 131 -14.82 7.02 30.59
C MET A 131 -14.12 8.09 29.75
N LEU A 132 -13.79 9.24 30.32
CA LEU A 132 -13.29 10.40 29.57
C LEU A 132 -12.02 10.10 28.75
N PRO A 133 -11.03 9.34 29.25
CA PRO A 133 -9.87 8.93 28.45
C PRO A 133 -10.25 8.07 27.25
N THR A 134 -11.09 7.06 27.46
CA THR A 134 -11.60 6.16 26.40
C THR A 134 -12.37 6.95 25.35
N PHE A 135 -13.24 7.86 25.76
CA PHE A 135 -13.95 8.76 24.87
C PHE A 135 -12.99 9.62 24.03
N GLY A 136 -11.93 10.15 24.64
CA GLY A 136 -10.91 10.94 23.95
C GLY A 136 -10.19 10.15 22.85
N VAL A 137 -9.76 8.92 23.13
CA VAL A 137 -9.11 8.06 22.13
C VAL A 137 -10.10 7.68 21.03
N THR A 138 -11.33 7.30 21.38
CA THR A 138 -12.39 7.00 20.40
C THR A 138 -12.66 8.17 19.46
N LEU A 139 -12.73 9.40 19.99
CA LEU A 139 -12.92 10.61 19.20
C LEU A 139 -11.73 10.89 18.28
N VAL A 140 -10.49 10.71 18.76
CA VAL A 140 -9.29 10.83 17.95
C VAL A 140 -9.32 9.84 16.78
N SER A 141 -9.60 8.57 17.06
CA SER A 141 -9.71 7.54 16.02
C SER A 141 -10.82 7.84 15.01
N PHE A 142 -11.96 8.37 15.48
CA PHE A 142 -13.06 8.76 14.60
C PHE A 142 -12.63 9.88 13.63
N ILE A 143 -11.99 10.93 14.16
CA ILE A 143 -11.49 12.05 13.35
C ILE A 143 -10.40 11.58 12.38
N LEU A 144 -9.50 10.70 12.82
CA LEU A 144 -8.46 10.12 11.96
C LEU A 144 -9.08 9.33 10.80
N LEU A 145 -10.07 8.47 11.06
CA LEU A 145 -10.79 7.73 10.02
C LEU A 145 -11.53 8.67 9.06
N ALA A 146 -12.17 9.72 9.59
CA ALA A 146 -12.83 10.74 8.76
C ALA A 146 -11.82 11.46 7.85
N CYS A 147 -10.63 11.79 8.35
CA CYS A 147 -9.55 12.35 7.53
C CYS A 147 -9.10 11.37 6.44
N PHE A 148 -8.87 10.09 6.76
CA PHE A 148 -8.53 9.08 5.75
C PHE A 148 -9.62 8.96 4.68
N TRP A 149 -10.88 8.99 5.07
CA TRP A 149 -12.01 8.96 4.14
C TRP A 149 -12.03 10.18 3.23
N ILE A 150 -11.85 11.40 3.77
CA ILE A 150 -11.74 12.64 2.99
C ILE A 150 -10.60 12.54 1.98
N TYR A 151 -9.41 12.14 2.42
CA TYR A 151 -8.24 11.99 1.54
C TYR A 151 -8.45 10.92 0.47
N HIS A 152 -9.06 9.80 0.83
CA HIS A 152 -9.42 8.77 -0.14
C HIS A 152 -10.36 9.34 -1.20
N HIS A 153 -11.43 10.02 -0.80
CA HIS A 153 -12.41 10.56 -1.74
C HIS A 153 -11.86 11.74 -2.59
N GLU A 154 -10.97 12.56 -2.03
CA GLU A 154 -10.35 13.68 -2.74
C GLU A 154 -9.33 13.23 -3.79
N PHE A 155 -8.53 12.20 -3.47
CA PHE A 155 -7.36 11.83 -4.26
C PHE A 155 -7.51 10.52 -5.03
N ILE A 156 -8.40 9.62 -4.62
CA ILE A 156 -8.60 8.29 -5.22
C ILE A 156 -9.91 8.29 -6.03
N LYS A 157 -9.88 9.03 -7.13
CA LYS A 157 -10.85 8.88 -8.23
C LYS A 157 -10.13 8.24 -9.39
N VAL A 158 -10.47 7.00 -9.69
CA VAL A 158 -9.74 6.18 -10.67
C VAL A 158 -10.61 5.89 -11.89
N LYS A 159 -10.02 6.02 -13.08
CA LYS A 159 -10.68 5.76 -14.37
C LYS A 159 -10.74 4.27 -14.72
N SER A 160 -9.75 3.51 -14.25
CA SER A 160 -9.62 2.09 -14.49
C SER A 160 -9.00 1.43 -13.27
N LEU A 161 -9.24 0.13 -13.14
CA LEU A 161 -8.76 -0.69 -12.04
C LEU A 161 -7.91 -1.83 -12.61
N ASN A 162 -6.90 -2.25 -11.87
CA ASN A 162 -6.22 -3.52 -12.13
C ASN A 162 -6.16 -4.38 -10.86
N PHE A 163 -5.84 -5.66 -11.03
CA PHE A 163 -5.77 -6.61 -9.92
C PHE A 163 -4.85 -6.17 -8.76
N PRO A 164 -3.62 -5.69 -8.99
CA PRO A 164 -2.77 -5.23 -7.90
C PRO A 164 -3.37 -4.08 -7.09
N TYR A 165 -4.00 -3.12 -7.77
CA TYR A 165 -4.64 -1.99 -7.10
C TYR A 165 -5.81 -2.42 -6.21
N LEU A 166 -6.64 -3.35 -6.69
CA LEU A 166 -7.72 -3.93 -5.91
C LEU A 166 -7.22 -4.57 -4.62
N TRP A 167 -6.13 -5.36 -4.69
CA TRP A 167 -5.55 -5.99 -3.50
C TRP A 167 -4.95 -4.97 -2.54
N ILE A 168 -4.27 -3.93 -3.04
CA ILE A 168 -3.79 -2.83 -2.18
C ILE A 168 -4.97 -2.18 -1.44
N ASN A 169 -6.09 -1.95 -2.13
CA ASN A 169 -7.29 -1.41 -1.49
C ASN A 169 -7.87 -2.37 -0.45
N VAL A 170 -7.92 -3.68 -0.72
CA VAL A 170 -8.37 -4.68 0.25
C VAL A 170 -7.50 -4.67 1.52
N PHE A 171 -6.17 -4.62 1.39
CA PHE A 171 -5.29 -4.55 2.56
C PHE A 171 -5.42 -3.23 3.33
N PHE A 172 -5.64 -2.12 2.62
CA PHE A 172 -5.95 -0.84 3.25
C PHE A 172 -7.26 -0.93 4.06
N LEU A 173 -8.33 -1.45 3.46
CA LEU A 173 -9.63 -1.63 4.12
C LEU A 173 -9.54 -2.58 5.31
N ALA A 174 -8.72 -3.62 5.22
CA ALA A 174 -8.45 -4.52 6.34
C ALA A 174 -7.82 -3.74 7.51
N ALA A 175 -6.77 -2.94 7.26
CA ALA A 175 -6.15 -2.11 8.29
C ALA A 175 -7.17 -1.12 8.91
N ILE A 176 -7.99 -0.46 8.08
CA ILE A 176 -9.07 0.42 8.55
C ILE A 176 -10.05 -0.35 9.46
N SER A 177 -10.44 -1.57 9.09
CA SER A 177 -11.37 -2.40 9.86
C SER A 177 -10.83 -2.83 11.22
N PHE A 178 -9.50 -2.85 11.40
CA PHE A 178 -8.86 -3.14 12.69
C PHE A 178 -8.80 -1.94 13.63
N VAL A 179 -8.99 -0.70 13.14
CA VAL A 179 -8.87 0.53 13.94
C VAL A 179 -9.79 0.53 15.18
N PRO A 180 -11.07 0.13 15.11
CA PRO A 180 -11.94 0.10 16.27
C PRO A 180 -11.43 -0.83 17.36
N PHE A 181 -10.97 -2.03 16.97
CA PHE A 181 -10.41 -3.00 17.91
C PHE A 181 -9.19 -2.44 18.64
N THR A 182 -8.23 -1.89 17.92
CA THR A 182 -7.03 -1.31 18.54
C THR A 182 -7.33 -0.06 19.37
N THR A 183 -8.38 0.69 19.00
CA THR A 183 -8.84 1.88 19.74
C THR A 183 -9.46 1.49 21.08
N THR A 184 -10.35 0.50 21.09
CA THR A 184 -10.93 -0.04 22.33
C THR A 184 -9.84 -0.63 23.22
N MET A 185 -8.84 -1.27 22.63
CA MET A 185 -7.72 -1.86 23.36
C MET A 185 -6.92 -0.79 24.09
N ILE A 186 -6.45 0.27 23.43
CA ILE A 186 -5.74 1.36 24.12
C ILE A 186 -6.65 2.14 25.08
N GLY A 187 -7.93 2.29 24.77
CA GLY A 187 -8.88 2.97 25.66
C GLY A 187 -9.10 2.22 26.98
N SER A 188 -9.10 0.89 26.95
CA SER A 188 -9.36 0.04 28.13
C SER A 188 -8.07 -0.41 28.84
N TYR A 189 -6.97 -0.50 28.10
CA TYR A 189 -5.71 -1.11 28.54
C TYR A 189 -4.53 -0.15 28.34
N SER A 190 -4.73 1.17 28.46
CA SER A 190 -3.70 2.20 28.29
C SER A 190 -2.46 2.00 29.17
N HIS A 191 -2.60 1.31 30.30
CA HIS A 191 -1.47 0.97 31.17
C HIS A 191 -0.53 -0.09 30.60
N PHE A 192 -0.96 -0.83 29.57
CA PHE A 192 -0.14 -1.83 28.90
C PHE A 192 0.48 -1.24 27.63
N PHE A 193 1.81 -1.14 27.62
CA PHE A 193 2.58 -0.72 26.44
C PHE A 193 2.21 -1.49 25.16
N LEU A 194 1.85 -2.77 25.29
CA LEU A 194 1.45 -3.58 24.13
C LEU A 194 0.19 -3.03 23.43
N ALA A 195 -0.75 -2.44 24.18
CA ALA A 195 -1.95 -1.82 23.60
C ALA A 195 -1.59 -0.60 22.74
N GLU A 196 -0.61 0.19 23.19
CA GLU A 196 -0.09 1.35 22.46
C GLU A 196 0.63 0.92 21.18
N VAL A 197 1.52 -0.08 21.27
CA VAL A 197 2.23 -0.63 20.11
C VAL A 197 1.26 -1.16 19.07
N LEU A 198 0.21 -1.88 19.48
CA LEU A 198 -0.78 -2.42 18.56
C LEU A 198 -1.58 -1.32 17.86
N PHE A 199 -1.98 -0.28 18.59
CA PHE A 199 -2.62 0.89 18.01
C PHE A 199 -1.70 1.62 17.03
N GLY A 200 -0.46 1.91 17.45
CA GLY A 200 0.55 2.56 16.61
C GLY A 200 0.87 1.77 15.35
N LEU A 201 1.06 0.46 15.47
CA LEU A 201 1.30 -0.45 14.34
C LEU A 201 0.12 -0.44 13.38
N ASN A 202 -1.11 -0.46 13.87
CA ASN A 202 -2.28 -0.44 13.02
C ASN A 202 -2.37 0.87 12.23
N ILE A 203 -2.23 2.03 12.89
CA ILE A 203 -2.19 3.34 12.21
C ILE A 203 -1.03 3.41 11.21
N PHE A 204 0.14 2.86 11.55
CA PHE A 204 1.27 2.77 10.63
C PHE A 204 0.95 1.94 9.38
N LEU A 205 0.31 0.78 9.53
CA LEU A 205 -0.10 -0.06 8.41
C LEU A 205 -1.16 0.64 7.55
N THR A 206 -2.12 1.33 8.15
CA THR A 206 -3.10 2.14 7.43
C THR A 206 -2.41 3.20 6.56
N LEU A 207 -1.45 3.94 7.13
CA LEU A 207 -0.66 4.94 6.40
C LEU A 207 0.17 4.32 5.28
N LEU A 208 0.83 3.20 5.55
CA LEU A 208 1.63 2.47 4.57
C LEU A 208 0.79 2.06 3.36
N PHE A 209 -0.35 1.41 3.58
CA PHE A 209 -1.22 0.98 2.49
C PHE A 209 -1.83 2.17 1.74
N PHE A 210 -2.18 3.25 2.44
CA PHE A 210 -2.65 4.47 1.78
C PHE A 210 -1.58 5.07 0.85
N ILE A 211 -0.33 5.21 1.32
CA ILE A 211 0.80 5.70 0.52
C ILE A 211 1.06 4.78 -0.68
N LEU A 212 1.06 3.46 -0.47
CA LEU A 212 1.24 2.47 -1.54
C LEU A 212 0.14 2.58 -2.61
N MET A 213 -1.11 2.77 -2.17
CA MET A 213 -2.25 2.92 -3.05
C MET A 213 -2.14 4.18 -3.90
N PHE A 214 -1.86 5.32 -3.26
CA PHE A 214 -1.69 6.61 -3.94
C PHE A 214 -0.53 6.58 -4.93
N TRP A 215 0.62 6.04 -4.50
CA TRP A 215 1.81 5.87 -5.34
C TRP A 215 1.55 4.97 -6.55
N TYR A 216 0.85 3.86 -6.35
CA TYR A 216 0.54 2.91 -7.42
C TYR A 216 -0.43 3.51 -8.43
N ALA A 217 -1.51 4.16 -7.96
CA ALA A 217 -2.48 4.84 -8.83
C ALA A 217 -1.82 5.95 -9.67
N GLU A 218 -0.90 6.70 -9.06
CA GLU A 218 -0.13 7.73 -9.76
C GLU A 218 0.77 7.13 -10.85
N ARG A 219 1.59 6.14 -10.50
CA ARG A 219 2.52 5.46 -11.43
C ARG A 219 1.83 4.85 -12.64
N LYS A 220 0.60 4.35 -12.45
CA LYS A 220 -0.20 3.74 -13.52
C LYS A 220 -1.12 4.72 -14.24
N GLY A 221 -1.18 5.98 -13.81
CA GLY A 221 -2.01 7.01 -14.44
C GLY A 221 -3.51 6.75 -14.28
N PHE A 222 -3.91 6.01 -13.24
CA PHE A 222 -5.31 5.66 -13.01
C PHE A 222 -6.14 6.84 -12.52
N LEU A 223 -5.49 7.86 -11.95
CA LEU A 223 -6.15 9.03 -11.39
C LEU A 223 -6.90 9.83 -12.47
N GLU A 224 -8.17 10.13 -12.20
CA GLU A 224 -9.03 10.92 -13.09
C GLU A 224 -8.45 12.31 -13.33
N ARG A 225 -7.98 12.94 -12.25
CA ARG A 225 -7.35 14.27 -12.24
C ARG A 225 -5.83 14.12 -12.18
N LYS A 226 -5.13 14.86 -13.05
CA LYS A 226 -3.68 15.06 -12.90
C LYS A 226 -3.44 15.93 -11.67
N ILE A 227 -2.86 15.35 -10.63
CA ILE A 227 -2.46 16.06 -9.42
C ILE A 227 -1.18 16.85 -9.71
N SER A 228 -1.14 18.13 -9.32
CA SER A 228 0.06 18.97 -9.43
C SER A 228 1.20 18.43 -8.56
N ASP A 229 2.46 18.56 -9.00
CA ASP A 229 3.61 18.07 -8.23
C ASP A 229 3.73 18.73 -6.84
N ALA A 230 3.22 19.95 -6.70
CA ALA A 230 3.09 20.61 -5.40
C ALA A 230 2.11 19.85 -4.48
N GLU A 231 0.88 19.59 -4.96
CA GLU A 231 -0.13 18.83 -4.21
C GLU A 231 0.37 17.43 -3.82
N LYS A 232 1.08 16.74 -4.72
CA LYS A 232 1.70 15.44 -4.42
C LYS A 232 2.71 15.53 -3.29
N LYS A 233 3.64 16.48 -3.40
CA LYS A 233 4.69 16.67 -2.39
C LYS A 233 4.07 16.96 -1.02
N TYR A 234 3.02 17.78 -0.98
CA TYR A 234 2.29 18.04 0.26
C TYR A 234 1.64 16.78 0.81
N THR A 235 0.93 16.02 -0.03
CA THR A 235 0.24 14.78 0.34
C THR A 235 1.21 13.77 0.93
N TYR A 236 2.31 13.45 0.24
CA TYR A 236 3.33 12.54 0.76
C TYR A 236 3.95 13.09 2.06
N HIS A 237 4.29 14.38 2.10
CA HIS A 237 4.88 14.98 3.30
C HIS A 237 3.92 14.96 4.50
N THR A 238 2.61 15.08 4.27
CA THR A 238 1.57 14.86 5.29
C THR A 238 1.68 13.46 5.85
N PHE A 239 1.54 12.44 5.01
CA PHE A 239 1.47 11.07 5.48
C PHE A 239 2.79 10.58 6.08
N PHE A 240 3.94 10.98 5.52
CA PHE A 240 5.25 10.68 6.11
C PHE A 240 5.46 11.37 7.46
N MET A 241 5.00 12.61 7.62
CA MET A 241 5.05 13.29 8.92
C MET A 241 4.18 12.57 9.95
N ILE A 242 2.96 12.16 9.59
CA ILE A 242 2.07 11.41 10.49
C ILE A 242 2.70 10.06 10.84
N MET A 243 3.23 9.34 9.86
CA MET A 243 3.89 8.06 10.07
C MET A 243 5.11 8.18 10.99
N GLY A 244 5.93 9.23 10.79
CA GLY A 244 7.05 9.56 11.67
C GLY A 244 6.59 9.92 13.08
N LEU A 245 5.53 10.73 13.20
CA LEU A 245 4.93 11.07 14.49
C LEU A 245 4.42 9.83 15.23
N THR A 246 3.78 8.88 14.54
CA THR A 246 3.35 7.61 15.12
C THR A 246 4.51 6.84 15.74
N VAL A 247 5.63 6.74 15.02
CA VAL A 247 6.84 6.07 15.54
C VAL A 247 7.40 6.82 16.75
N VAL A 248 7.48 8.15 16.67
CA VAL A 248 7.99 8.98 17.78
C VAL A 248 7.12 8.85 19.02
N VAL A 249 5.80 8.92 18.89
CA VAL A 249 4.86 8.76 20.01
C VAL A 249 5.06 7.40 20.69
N ASN A 250 5.11 6.32 19.92
CA ASN A 250 5.36 4.98 20.46
C ASN A 250 6.71 4.86 21.19
N LEU A 251 7.77 5.51 20.68
CA LEU A 251 9.09 5.52 21.33
C LEU A 251 9.12 6.37 22.60
N LEU A 252 8.35 7.47 22.62
CA LEU A 252 8.21 8.34 23.80
C LEU A 252 7.40 7.65 24.89
N ASP A 253 6.27 7.05 24.56
CA ASP A 253 5.42 6.29 25.49
C ASP A 253 6.21 5.13 26.14
N PHE A 254 7.13 4.49 25.40
CA PHE A 254 8.03 3.47 25.94
C PHE A 254 9.01 4.01 27.01
N HIS A 255 9.52 5.23 26.85
CA HIS A 255 10.53 5.79 27.75
C HIS A 255 9.94 6.61 28.90
N VAL A 256 8.81 7.27 28.64
CA VAL A 256 8.13 8.17 29.56
C VAL A 256 6.67 7.72 29.53
N SER A 257 6.19 7.13 30.63
CA SER A 257 4.81 6.68 30.79
C SER A 257 3.83 7.86 30.82
N GLY A 258 3.72 8.58 29.71
CA GLY A 258 2.85 9.71 29.48
C GLY A 258 1.81 9.35 28.43
N ASN A 259 0.63 9.98 28.47
CA ASN A 259 -0.42 9.76 27.47
C ASN A 259 -0.13 10.57 26.19
N PHE A 260 0.99 10.30 25.50
CA PHE A 260 1.34 11.08 24.30
C PHE A 260 0.42 10.80 23.10
N ILE A 261 -0.50 9.83 23.22
CA ILE A 261 -1.55 9.59 22.23
C ILE A 261 -2.39 10.83 21.90
N TYR A 262 -2.58 11.76 22.85
CA TYR A 262 -3.31 13.00 22.56
C TYR A 262 -2.59 13.90 21.55
N LEU A 263 -1.30 13.69 21.27
CA LEU A 263 -0.60 14.37 20.17
C LEU A 263 -1.20 14.02 18.80
N PHE A 264 -1.86 12.86 18.67
CA PHE A 264 -2.61 12.54 17.46
C PHE A 264 -3.80 13.50 17.23
N PHE A 265 -4.28 14.20 18.25
CA PHE A 265 -5.30 15.25 18.08
C PHE A 265 -4.79 16.42 17.22
N LEU A 266 -3.48 16.67 17.24
CA LEU A 266 -2.86 17.72 16.42
C LEU A 266 -2.76 17.34 14.95
N VAL A 267 -2.74 16.04 14.62
CA VAL A 267 -2.62 15.56 13.24
C VAL A 267 -3.71 16.11 12.31
N PRO A 268 -5.02 15.93 12.59
CA PRO A 268 -6.07 16.44 11.73
C PRO A 268 -6.07 17.97 11.65
N ILE A 269 -5.71 18.65 12.76
CA ILE A 269 -5.61 20.12 12.80
C ILE A 269 -4.48 20.63 11.89
N ILE A 270 -3.28 20.06 12.03
CA ILE A 270 -2.13 20.42 11.21
C ILE A 270 -2.41 20.13 9.74
N SER A 271 -3.04 19.00 9.46
CA SER A 271 -3.35 18.58 8.09
C SER A 271 -4.36 19.50 7.43
N THR A 272 -5.48 19.78 8.09
CA THR A 272 -6.52 20.69 7.58
C THR A 272 -6.00 22.11 7.37
N ILE A 273 -5.24 22.67 8.32
CA ILE A 273 -4.63 23.99 8.17
C ILE A 273 -3.67 24.02 6.97
N ARG A 274 -2.87 22.97 6.79
CA ARG A 274 -1.94 22.89 5.67
C ARG A 274 -2.68 22.78 4.34
N ASP A 275 -3.74 22.01 4.25
CA ASP A 275 -4.52 21.84 3.02
C ASP A 275 -5.22 23.14 2.61
N ILE A 276 -5.79 23.86 3.57
CA ILE A 276 -6.36 25.20 3.34
C ILE A 276 -5.29 26.14 2.80
N ARG A 277 -4.10 26.16 3.41
CA ARG A 277 -2.96 26.97 2.92
C ARG A 277 -2.50 26.59 1.52
N CYS A 278 -2.57 25.31 1.16
CA CYS A 278 -2.23 24.87 -0.19
C CYS A 278 -3.25 25.37 -1.21
N LYS A 279 -4.54 25.16 -0.93
CA LYS A 279 -5.64 25.60 -1.81
C LYS A 279 -5.69 27.12 -2.01
N MET A 280 -5.23 27.91 -1.05
CA MET A 280 -5.11 29.38 -1.19
C MET A 280 -3.93 29.85 -2.06
N LYS A 281 -2.94 28.98 -2.34
CA LYS A 281 -1.73 29.34 -3.10
C LYS A 281 -1.77 28.90 -4.56
N THR A 282 -2.66 27.97 -4.90
CA THR A 282 -2.97 27.49 -6.26
C THR A 282 -4.11 28.29 -6.86
#